data_AF-A0A965NSV9-F1
#
_entry.id   AF-A0A965NSV9-F1
#
_cell.length_a   1.000
_cell.length_b   1.000
_cell.length_c   1.000
_cell.angle_alpha   90.00
_cell.angle_beta   90.00
_cell.angle_gamma   90.00
#
_symmetry.space_group_name_H-M   'P 1'
#
loop_
_entity.id
_entity.type
_entity.pdbx_description
1 polymer ?
#
loop_
_entity_poly.entity_id
_entity_poly.type
_entity_poly.pdbx_seq_one_letter_code
_entity_poly.pdbx_strand_id
1 'polypeptide(L)'
;MRTMTTLTTTTTTTTTTQPCTLHDNAKKQRPTVAQRRQADLAEGIIKLSPSSLTFLYDECPACFWHHYNGRPRPATAFPKVFGALDNAQKDFFVGRSVKEVSKSLPAGVIQRGKRVKSEAIALPGTSYRVQFGGDTDTILKFSRAGYGVCDFKTSSPSEEAAALYGRQLHAYAIALERPSGDALPLAPVSKLGLICFPPEGMVELPGKKSRYAYRTSAVWVEVDRDDEAFLHFVAGAVKLITRRTMPRSAPNCGWCRWTRMTAPLLDQPEVPLREHQEFATGAA
;
A
#
# COMPACT_ATOMS: atom_id res chain seq x y z
N MET A 1 -26.77 67.65 43.66
CA MET A 1 -25.75 68.39 44.45
C MET A 1 -25.38 67.56 45.65
N ARG A 2 -24.11 67.59 46.05
CA ARG A 2 -23.45 66.82 47.14
C ARG A 2 -23.06 65.39 46.76
N THR A 3 -21.87 64.89 47.05
CA THR A 3 -20.51 65.42 47.27
C THR A 3 -19.66 64.14 47.30
N MET A 4 -18.50 64.13 46.65
CA MET A 4 -17.55 63.02 46.74
C MET A 4 -17.05 62.85 48.18
N THR A 5 -16.88 61.61 48.61
CA THR A 5 -15.93 61.25 49.66
C THR A 5 -15.29 59.93 49.26
N THR A 6 -14.03 60.03 48.85
CA THR A 6 -13.12 58.91 48.55
C THR A 6 -12.65 58.26 49.84
N LEU A 7 -12.79 56.93 49.93
CA LEU A 7 -12.13 56.08 50.91
C LEU A 7 -11.29 55.06 50.14
N THR A 8 -9.97 55.20 50.26
CA THR A 8 -8.96 54.28 49.74
C THR A 8 -8.90 53.04 50.63
N THR A 9 -9.13 51.86 50.07
CA THR A 9 -8.96 50.57 50.76
C THR A 9 -7.95 49.72 50.00
N THR A 10 -6.84 49.44 50.66
CA THR A 10 -5.75 48.59 50.17
C THR A 10 -6.23 47.14 50.09
N THR A 11 -6.18 46.52 48.90
CA THR A 11 -6.56 45.11 48.71
C THR A 11 -5.30 44.27 48.56
N THR A 12 -5.06 43.37 49.52
CA THR A 12 -3.96 42.40 49.49
C THR A 12 -4.40 41.19 48.67
N THR A 13 -3.83 41.00 47.48
CA THR A 13 -4.13 39.87 46.58
C THR A 13 -3.39 38.61 47.07
N THR A 14 -4.11 37.63 47.61
CA THR A 14 -3.56 36.31 47.92
C THR A 14 -3.73 35.40 46.69
N THR A 15 -2.64 35.14 45.98
CA THR A 15 -2.64 34.23 44.82
C THR A 15 -2.61 32.79 45.31
N THR A 16 -3.74 32.09 45.23
CA THR A 16 -3.82 30.64 45.44
C THR A 16 -3.31 29.92 44.19
N THR A 17 -2.11 29.37 44.25
CA THR A 17 -1.54 28.52 43.20
C THR A 17 -2.23 27.16 43.23
N GLN A 18 -3.12 26.90 42.26
CA GLN A 18 -3.59 25.53 41.99
C GLN A 18 -2.44 24.71 41.38
N PRO A 19 -2.19 23.46 41.84
CA PRO A 19 -1.18 22.61 41.25
C PRO A 19 -1.59 22.20 39.83
N CYS A 20 -0.70 22.46 38.88
CA CYS A 20 -0.83 22.10 37.48
C CYS A 20 -0.83 20.57 37.35
N THR A 21 -1.98 19.97 37.09
CA THR A 21 -2.05 18.54 36.74
C THR A 21 -1.44 18.36 35.35
N LEU A 22 -0.23 17.81 35.30
CA LEU A 22 0.35 17.30 34.07
C LEU A 22 -0.59 16.22 33.52
N HIS A 23 -1.27 16.52 32.41
CA HIS A 23 -1.92 15.49 31.62
C HIS A 23 -0.83 14.60 31.00
N ASP A 24 -0.67 13.40 31.56
CA ASP A 24 0.13 12.33 30.97
C ASP A 24 -0.46 11.95 29.61
N ASN A 25 0.02 12.62 28.57
CA ASN A 25 -0.24 12.26 27.19
C ASN A 25 0.71 11.12 26.80
N ALA A 26 0.58 9.98 27.48
CA ALA A 26 1.27 8.76 27.12
C ALA A 26 0.72 8.30 25.76
N LYS A 27 1.45 8.60 24.67
CA LYS A 27 1.15 8.07 23.33
C LYS A 27 1.11 6.55 23.44
N LYS A 28 -0.10 5.96 23.41
CA LYS A 28 -0.28 4.50 23.42
C LYS A 28 0.63 3.88 22.35
N GLN A 29 1.53 3.00 22.79
CA GLN A 29 2.49 2.35 21.91
C GLN A 29 1.73 1.58 20.83
N ARG A 30 2.09 1.82 19.56
CA ARG A 30 1.41 1.19 18.43
C ARG A 30 1.63 -0.32 18.48
N PRO A 31 0.58 -1.16 18.35
CA PRO A 31 0.75 -2.61 18.39
C PRO A 31 1.79 -3.09 17.38
N THR A 32 2.51 -4.16 17.71
CA THR A 32 3.44 -4.82 16.76
C THR A 32 2.66 -5.47 15.62
N VAL A 33 3.35 -5.85 14.54
CA VAL A 33 2.72 -6.57 13.42
C VAL A 33 2.15 -7.91 13.90
N ALA A 34 2.85 -8.61 14.78
CA ALA A 34 2.40 -9.88 15.37
C ALA A 34 1.14 -9.71 16.22
N GLN A 35 1.07 -8.65 17.05
CA GLN A 35 -0.12 -8.36 17.85
C GLN A 35 -1.34 -8.04 16.98
N ARG A 36 -1.17 -7.22 15.93
CA ARG A 36 -2.26 -6.96 14.97
C ARG A 36 -2.73 -8.23 14.29
N ARG A 37 -1.78 -9.10 13.89
CA ARG A 37 -2.11 -10.38 13.26
C ARG A 37 -2.89 -11.31 14.19
N GLN A 38 -2.49 -11.40 15.45
CA GLN A 38 -3.21 -12.23 16.42
C GLN A 38 -4.65 -11.74 16.64
N ALA A 39 -4.85 -10.42 16.68
CA ALA A 39 -6.18 -9.84 16.73
C ALA A 39 -7.01 -10.15 15.48
N ASP A 40 -6.43 -9.98 14.28
CA ASP A 40 -7.08 -10.30 13.00
C ASP A 40 -7.51 -11.79 12.93
N LEU A 41 -6.66 -12.70 13.43
CA LEU A 41 -6.97 -14.13 13.52
C LEU A 41 -8.09 -14.42 14.52
N ALA A 42 -8.07 -13.78 15.69
CA ALA A 42 -9.10 -13.96 16.72
C ALA A 42 -10.47 -13.44 16.29
N GLU A 43 -10.50 -12.33 15.56
CA GLU A 43 -11.74 -11.74 15.00
C GLU A 43 -12.23 -12.49 13.74
N GLY A 44 -11.38 -13.33 13.15
CA GLY A 44 -11.67 -14.01 11.89
C GLY A 44 -11.68 -13.08 10.68
N ILE A 45 -11.06 -11.89 10.78
CA ILE A 45 -11.00 -10.90 9.70
C ILE A 45 -9.54 -10.70 9.26
N ILE A 46 -9.24 -11.16 8.06
CA ILE A 46 -7.89 -11.18 7.51
C ILE A 46 -7.70 -9.98 6.60
N LYS A 47 -6.78 -9.08 6.96
CA LYS A 47 -6.43 -7.91 6.16
C LYS A 47 -5.36 -8.30 5.13
N LEU A 48 -5.65 -8.11 3.84
CA LEU A 48 -4.72 -8.37 2.75
C LEU A 48 -4.45 -7.10 1.94
N SER A 49 -3.18 -6.89 1.57
CA SER A 49 -2.82 -5.86 0.59
C SER A 49 -2.91 -6.42 -0.83
N PRO A 50 -3.57 -5.75 -1.77
CA PRO A 50 -3.68 -6.19 -3.16
C PRO A 50 -2.33 -6.46 -3.84
N SER A 51 -1.31 -5.63 -3.54
CA SER A 51 0.04 -5.80 -4.07
C SER A 51 0.73 -7.07 -3.58
N SER A 52 0.48 -7.53 -2.35
CA SER A 52 1.07 -8.80 -1.87
C SER A 52 0.53 -10.02 -2.60
N LEU A 53 -0.74 -10.00 -3.03
CA LEU A 53 -1.35 -11.08 -3.81
C LEU A 53 -0.73 -11.19 -5.21
N THR A 54 -0.21 -10.06 -5.71
CA THR A 54 0.41 -9.92 -7.02
C THR A 54 1.90 -10.28 -6.95
N PHE A 55 2.65 -9.65 -6.06
CA PHE A 55 4.12 -9.70 -6.09
C PHE A 55 4.76 -10.64 -5.07
N LEU A 56 4.02 -11.14 -4.09
CA LEU A 56 4.61 -11.95 -3.02
C LEU A 56 4.09 -13.38 -3.00
N TYR A 57 2.80 -13.58 -3.30
CA TYR A 57 2.17 -14.89 -3.26
C TYR A 57 2.85 -15.90 -4.22
N ASP A 58 3.02 -15.52 -5.49
CA ASP A 58 3.58 -16.43 -6.51
C ASP A 58 5.10 -16.64 -6.35
N GLU A 59 5.83 -15.67 -5.80
CA GLU A 59 7.27 -15.78 -5.67
C GLU A 59 7.70 -16.85 -4.65
N CYS A 60 7.09 -16.85 -3.47
CA CYS A 60 7.41 -17.84 -2.44
C CYS A 60 6.30 -17.94 -1.37
N PRO A 61 5.64 -19.11 -1.27
CA PRO A 61 4.62 -19.37 -0.25
C PRO A 61 5.10 -19.12 1.18
N ALA A 62 6.34 -19.50 1.50
CA ALA A 62 6.92 -19.27 2.83
C ALA A 62 7.13 -17.78 3.11
N CYS A 63 7.55 -16.99 2.12
CA CYS A 63 7.67 -15.53 2.29
C CYS A 63 6.32 -14.84 2.42
N PHE A 64 5.32 -15.27 1.66
CA PHE A 64 3.95 -14.78 1.80
C PHE A 64 3.40 -15.09 3.20
N TRP A 65 3.59 -16.31 3.68
CA TRP A 65 3.28 -16.69 5.06
C TRP A 65 4.01 -15.81 6.08
N HIS A 66 5.32 -15.63 5.94
CA HIS A 66 6.10 -14.80 6.86
C HIS A 66 5.67 -13.33 6.90
N HIS A 67 5.36 -12.75 5.74
CA HIS A 67 4.88 -11.37 5.63
C HIS A 67 3.63 -11.14 6.48
N TYR A 68 2.66 -12.05 6.39
CA TYR A 68 1.43 -11.98 7.16
C TYR A 68 1.55 -12.50 8.60
N ASN A 69 2.66 -13.14 8.96
CA ASN A 69 2.95 -13.60 10.32
C ASN A 69 4.05 -12.78 11.02
N GLY A 70 4.18 -11.50 10.64
CA GLY A 70 4.98 -10.52 11.38
C GLY A 70 6.49 -10.53 11.10
N ARG A 71 6.91 -11.25 10.05
CA ARG A 71 8.32 -11.32 9.63
C ARG A 71 8.45 -11.02 8.12
N PRO A 72 8.01 -9.84 7.64
CA PRO A 72 8.16 -9.49 6.24
C PRO A 72 9.63 -9.52 5.82
N ARG A 73 9.87 -9.71 4.53
CA ARG A 73 11.22 -9.58 3.97
C ARG A 73 11.77 -8.17 4.27
N PRO A 74 13.08 -8.04 4.54
CA PRO A 74 13.74 -6.75 4.54
C PRO A 74 13.42 -5.95 3.28
N ALA A 75 13.24 -4.64 3.43
CA ALA A 75 12.99 -3.76 2.30
C ALA A 75 14.22 -3.72 1.39
N THR A 76 14.00 -3.84 0.08
CA THR A 76 15.03 -3.66 -0.94
C THR A 76 15.03 -2.22 -1.44
N ALA A 77 16.18 -1.74 -1.91
CA ALA A 77 16.24 -0.49 -2.64
C ALA A 77 15.36 -0.61 -3.90
N PHE A 78 14.40 0.30 -4.04
CA PHE A 78 13.58 0.43 -5.25
C PHE A 78 14.08 1.64 -6.05
N PRO A 79 14.43 1.50 -7.34
CA PRO A 79 14.92 2.61 -8.14
C PRO A 79 13.89 3.75 -8.23
N LYS A 80 14.29 4.96 -7.79
CA LYS A 80 13.42 6.15 -7.75
C LYS A 80 12.84 6.53 -9.12
N VAL A 81 13.53 6.16 -10.20
CA VAL A 81 13.11 6.46 -11.58
C VAL A 81 11.73 5.90 -11.92
N PHE A 82 11.37 4.72 -11.41
CA PHE A 82 10.05 4.13 -11.70
C PHE A 82 8.92 4.96 -11.08
N GLY A 83 9.10 5.44 -9.85
CA GLY A 83 8.14 6.34 -9.20
C GLY A 83 8.07 7.72 -9.89
N ALA A 84 9.19 8.22 -10.42
CA ALA A 84 9.19 9.46 -11.18
C ALA A 84 8.41 9.33 -12.51
N LEU A 85 8.60 8.22 -13.23
CA LEU A 85 7.87 7.93 -14.48
C LEU A 85 6.38 7.75 -14.24
N ASP A 86 6.01 6.98 -13.22
CA ASP A 86 4.62 6.76 -12.80
C ASP A 86 3.91 8.08 -12.47
N ASN A 87 4.54 8.95 -11.67
CA ASN A 87 3.98 10.27 -11.36
C ASN A 87 3.83 11.14 -12.61
N ALA A 88 4.84 11.17 -13.49
CA ALA A 88 4.77 11.94 -14.73
C ALA A 88 3.63 11.47 -15.66
N GLN A 89 3.42 10.15 -15.76
CA GLN A 89 2.31 9.58 -16.51
C GLN A 89 0.96 10.00 -15.89
N LYS A 90 0.81 9.87 -14.57
CA LYS A 90 -0.41 10.28 -13.87
C LYS A 90 -0.71 11.76 -14.04
N ASP A 91 0.28 12.62 -13.87
CA ASP A 91 0.10 14.07 -14.00
C ASP A 91 -0.28 14.46 -15.43
N PHE A 92 0.17 13.70 -16.44
CA PHE A 92 -0.24 13.91 -17.82
C PHE A 92 -1.67 13.43 -18.11
N PHE A 93 -2.06 12.25 -17.62
CA PHE A 93 -3.32 11.60 -18.00
C PHE A 93 -4.51 11.93 -17.10
N VAL A 94 -4.30 12.28 -15.82
CA VAL A 94 -5.41 12.63 -14.93
C VAL A 94 -6.17 13.85 -15.47
N GLY A 95 -7.49 13.75 -15.51
CA GLY A 95 -8.41 14.74 -16.08
C GLY A 95 -8.67 14.58 -17.57
N ARG A 96 -7.86 13.79 -18.30
CA ARG A 96 -8.03 13.53 -19.73
C ARG A 96 -9.11 12.50 -20.00
N SER A 97 -9.54 12.45 -21.27
CA SER A 97 -10.51 11.45 -21.71
C SER A 97 -9.88 10.07 -21.76
N VAL A 98 -10.59 9.05 -21.25
CA VAL A 98 -10.18 7.64 -21.43
C VAL A 98 -10.12 7.23 -22.92
N LYS A 99 -10.81 7.97 -23.79
CA LYS A 99 -10.81 7.76 -25.25
C LYS A 99 -9.49 8.17 -25.91
N GLU A 100 -8.65 8.97 -25.25
CA GLU A 100 -7.29 9.27 -25.71
C GLU A 100 -6.37 8.04 -25.58
N VAL A 101 -6.68 7.13 -24.67
CA VAL A 101 -5.93 5.88 -24.47
C VAL A 101 -6.49 4.76 -25.33
N SER A 102 -7.80 4.51 -25.27
CA SER A 102 -8.43 3.50 -26.10
C SER A 102 -9.85 3.88 -26.50
N LYS A 103 -10.14 3.73 -27.80
CA LYS A 103 -11.48 3.95 -28.35
C LYS A 103 -12.48 2.87 -27.90
N SER A 104 -12.02 1.69 -27.46
CA SER A 104 -12.90 0.60 -27.01
C SER A 104 -13.50 0.85 -25.62
N LEU A 105 -12.86 1.67 -24.78
CA LEU A 105 -13.36 1.98 -23.44
C LEU A 105 -14.63 2.86 -23.50
N PRO A 106 -15.58 2.74 -22.56
CA PRO A 106 -16.70 3.68 -22.45
C PRO A 106 -16.22 5.13 -22.29
N ALA A 107 -16.99 6.11 -22.77
CA ALA A 107 -16.61 7.52 -22.62
C ALA A 107 -16.53 7.92 -21.14
N GLY A 108 -15.45 8.58 -20.74
CA GLY A 108 -15.17 8.91 -19.36
C GLY A 108 -13.88 9.71 -19.20
N VAL A 109 -13.49 9.92 -17.94
CA VAL A 109 -12.28 10.64 -17.56
C VAL A 109 -11.39 9.79 -16.67
N ILE A 110 -10.07 9.97 -16.81
CA ILE A 110 -9.07 9.36 -15.95
C ILE A 110 -8.97 10.19 -14.65
N GLN A 111 -9.07 9.54 -13.50
CA GLN A 111 -8.95 10.17 -12.18
C GLN A 111 -7.78 9.58 -11.41
N ARG A 112 -7.15 10.41 -10.57
CA ARG A 112 -6.13 9.94 -9.65
C ARG A 112 -6.73 8.89 -8.72
N GLY A 113 -5.97 7.83 -8.46
CA GLY A 113 -6.36 6.81 -7.49
C GLY A 113 -6.48 7.35 -6.07
N LYS A 114 -7.01 6.51 -5.17
CA LYS A 114 -7.22 6.84 -3.77
C LYS A 114 -6.86 5.66 -2.87
N ARG A 115 -6.65 5.95 -1.59
CA ARG A 115 -6.60 4.92 -0.54
C ARG A 115 -7.99 4.29 -0.42
N VAL A 116 -8.05 2.97 -0.49
CA VAL A 116 -9.28 2.20 -0.33
C VAL A 116 -9.13 1.16 0.77
N LYS A 117 -10.27 0.82 1.37
CA LYS A 117 -10.40 -0.30 2.30
C LYS A 117 -11.79 -0.89 2.15
N SER A 118 -11.88 -2.19 1.90
CA SER A 118 -13.16 -2.89 1.80
C SER A 118 -13.76 -3.19 3.18
N GLU A 119 -15.06 -3.41 3.23
CA GLU A 119 -15.70 -4.17 4.30
C GLU A 119 -15.12 -5.60 4.40
N ALA A 120 -15.48 -6.32 5.47
CA ALA A 120 -15.08 -7.71 5.64
C ALA A 120 -15.95 -8.64 4.78
N ILE A 121 -15.36 -9.23 3.74
CA ILE A 121 -16.05 -10.06 2.74
C ILE A 121 -15.88 -11.52 3.09
N ALA A 122 -16.96 -12.30 2.98
CA ALA A 122 -16.92 -13.75 3.19
C ALA A 122 -16.08 -14.45 2.11
N LEU A 123 -15.33 -15.47 2.51
CA LEU A 123 -14.52 -16.28 1.60
C LEU A 123 -15.08 -17.70 1.47
N PRO A 124 -15.13 -18.27 0.25
CA PRO A 124 -15.66 -19.60 0.03
C PRO A 124 -14.82 -20.67 0.76
N GLY A 125 -15.51 -21.59 1.46
CA GLY A 125 -14.87 -22.74 2.11
C GLY A 125 -13.90 -22.37 3.24
N THR A 126 -14.11 -21.24 3.92
CA THR A 126 -13.41 -20.84 5.16
C THR A 126 -14.35 -20.15 6.12
N SER A 127 -14.03 -20.15 7.42
CA SER A 127 -14.71 -19.31 8.43
C SER A 127 -14.16 -17.88 8.48
N TYR A 128 -13.10 -17.59 7.73
CA TYR A 128 -12.47 -16.28 7.69
C TYR A 128 -13.19 -15.34 6.72
N ARG A 129 -13.16 -14.05 7.04
CA ARG A 129 -13.49 -12.96 6.12
C ARG A 129 -12.22 -12.23 5.71
N VAL A 130 -12.25 -11.54 4.58
CA VAL A 130 -11.13 -10.74 4.08
C VAL A 130 -11.48 -9.25 4.02
N GLN A 131 -10.51 -8.40 4.37
CA GLN A 131 -10.54 -6.98 4.05
C GLN A 131 -9.38 -6.66 3.12
N PHE A 132 -9.67 -6.04 1.98
CA PHE A 132 -8.65 -5.52 1.07
C PHE A 132 -8.35 -4.07 1.42
N GLY A 133 -7.08 -3.71 1.51
CA GLY A 133 -6.68 -2.32 1.76
C GLY A 133 -5.40 -1.94 1.01
N GLY A 134 -5.39 -0.77 0.39
CA GLY A 134 -4.25 -0.30 -0.39
C GLY A 134 -4.53 1.01 -1.13
N ASP A 135 -3.58 1.44 -1.93
CA ASP A 135 -3.71 2.59 -2.81
C ASP A 135 -4.02 2.09 -4.22
N THR A 136 -5.20 2.41 -4.74
CA THR A 136 -5.46 2.21 -6.17
C THR A 136 -4.54 3.13 -6.96
N ASP A 137 -4.08 2.68 -8.11
CA ASP A 137 -3.25 3.50 -8.97
C ASP A 137 -4.07 4.61 -9.66
N THR A 138 -5.06 4.20 -10.44
CA THR A 138 -5.91 5.08 -11.25
C THR A 138 -7.36 4.58 -11.28
N ILE A 139 -8.32 5.51 -11.29
CA ILE A 139 -9.74 5.20 -11.42
C ILE A 139 -10.27 5.84 -12.70
N LEU A 140 -10.98 5.06 -13.51
CA LEU A 140 -11.69 5.55 -14.69
C LEU A 140 -13.11 5.89 -14.27
N LYS A 141 -13.56 7.13 -14.45
CA LYS A 141 -14.95 7.52 -14.20
C LYS A 141 -15.68 7.61 -15.53
N PHE A 142 -16.50 6.62 -15.84
CA PHE A 142 -17.28 6.61 -17.06
C PHE A 142 -18.54 7.44 -16.91
N SER A 143 -18.97 8.06 -18.02
CA SER A 143 -20.17 8.87 -18.08
C SER A 143 -21.46 8.06 -17.90
N ARG A 144 -21.48 6.81 -18.38
CA ARG A 144 -22.68 5.93 -18.42
C ARG A 144 -22.39 4.45 -18.12
N ALA A 145 -21.21 4.12 -17.63
CA ALA A 145 -20.79 2.74 -17.39
C ALA A 145 -20.17 2.53 -15.99
N GLY A 146 -20.49 3.40 -15.04
CA GLY A 146 -19.90 3.35 -13.70
C GLY A 146 -18.41 3.69 -13.71
N TYR A 147 -17.59 2.81 -13.16
CA TYR A 147 -16.17 3.02 -12.91
C TYR A 147 -15.31 1.94 -13.58
N GLY A 148 -14.04 2.24 -13.77
CA GLY A 148 -13.00 1.25 -14.04
C GLY A 148 -11.86 1.39 -13.05
N VAL A 149 -11.17 0.29 -12.76
CA VAL A 149 -9.91 0.32 -12.00
C VAL A 149 -8.78 0.02 -12.96
N CYS A 150 -7.77 0.87 -12.94
CA CYS A 150 -6.65 0.79 -13.84
C CYS A 150 -5.34 0.92 -13.07
N ASP A 151 -4.31 0.23 -13.56
CA ASP A 151 -2.95 0.37 -13.06
C ASP A 151 -1.99 0.75 -14.21
N PHE A 152 -1.21 1.81 -14.01
CA PHE A 152 -0.24 2.28 -14.99
C PHE A 152 1.03 1.41 -14.94
N LYS A 153 1.56 1.08 -16.11
CA LYS A 153 2.75 0.23 -16.23
C LYS A 153 3.74 0.77 -17.22
N THR A 154 4.95 1.03 -16.76
CA THR A 154 6.10 1.30 -17.64
C THR A 154 6.71 -0.02 -18.11
N SER A 155 5.96 -0.75 -18.93
CA SER A 155 6.35 -2.03 -19.52
C SER A 155 5.61 -2.25 -20.83
N SER A 156 6.06 -3.22 -21.60
CA SER A 156 5.29 -3.71 -22.75
C SER A 156 3.97 -4.34 -22.28
N PRO A 157 2.88 -4.20 -23.07
CA PRO A 157 1.65 -4.92 -22.83
C PRO A 157 1.87 -6.43 -23.03
N SER A 158 1.34 -7.25 -22.14
CA SER A 158 1.37 -8.71 -22.27
C SER A 158 0.20 -9.36 -21.53
N GLU A 159 -0.22 -10.55 -21.95
CA GLU A 159 -1.27 -11.32 -21.28
C GLU A 159 -0.81 -11.77 -19.89
N GLU A 160 0.47 -12.08 -19.72
CA GLU A 160 1.06 -12.44 -18.43
C GLU A 160 0.99 -11.27 -17.44
N ALA A 161 1.20 -10.04 -17.91
CA ALA A 161 1.02 -8.85 -17.09
C ALA A 161 -0.46 -8.69 -16.68
N ALA A 162 -1.40 -8.85 -17.61
CA ALA A 162 -2.83 -8.80 -17.31
C ALA A 162 -3.23 -9.83 -16.24
N ALA A 163 -2.76 -11.07 -16.37
CA ALA A 163 -3.01 -12.14 -15.40
C ALA A 163 -2.39 -11.84 -14.02
N LEU A 164 -1.13 -11.36 -14.00
CA LEU A 164 -0.42 -11.02 -12.77
C LEU A 164 -1.16 -9.92 -11.99
N TYR A 165 -1.46 -8.81 -12.66
CA TYR A 165 -2.09 -7.65 -12.04
C TYR A 165 -3.59 -7.83 -11.77
N GLY A 166 -4.24 -8.80 -12.42
CA GLY A 166 -5.66 -9.04 -12.28
C GLY A 166 -6.09 -9.21 -10.83
N ARG A 167 -5.33 -9.94 -10.02
CA ARG A 167 -5.62 -10.13 -8.58
C ARG A 167 -5.70 -8.82 -7.81
N GLN A 168 -4.77 -7.89 -8.09
CA GLN A 168 -4.77 -6.57 -7.46
C GLN A 168 -5.98 -5.73 -7.92
N LEU A 169 -6.28 -5.77 -9.21
CA LEU A 169 -7.39 -5.00 -9.79
C LEU A 169 -8.76 -5.48 -9.26
N HIS A 170 -8.98 -6.79 -9.13
CA HIS A 170 -10.20 -7.35 -8.53
C HIS A 170 -10.36 -6.92 -7.07
N ALA A 171 -9.28 -7.00 -6.27
CA ALA A 171 -9.31 -6.56 -4.88
C ALA A 171 -9.71 -5.09 -4.74
N TYR A 172 -9.20 -4.23 -5.63
CA TYR A 172 -9.56 -2.82 -5.65
C TYR A 172 -10.98 -2.57 -6.16
N ALA A 173 -11.45 -3.31 -7.16
CA ALA A 173 -12.83 -3.26 -7.62
C ALA A 173 -13.80 -3.52 -6.46
N ILE A 174 -13.58 -4.62 -5.76
CA ILE A 174 -14.36 -5.02 -4.59
C ILE A 174 -14.26 -3.97 -3.47
N ALA A 175 -13.07 -3.43 -3.20
CA ALA A 175 -12.89 -2.42 -2.15
C ALA A 175 -13.56 -1.07 -2.48
N LEU A 176 -13.68 -0.72 -3.77
CA LEU A 176 -14.38 0.47 -4.22
C LEU A 176 -15.91 0.29 -4.18
N GLU A 177 -16.40 -0.88 -4.56
CA GLU A 177 -17.84 -1.17 -4.56
C GLU A 177 -18.38 -1.44 -3.16
N ARG A 178 -17.55 -1.97 -2.25
CA ARG A 178 -17.94 -2.32 -0.88
C ARG A 178 -16.95 -1.75 0.15
N PRO A 179 -16.87 -0.42 0.27
CA PRO A 179 -15.93 0.22 1.18
C PRO A 179 -16.31 -0.01 2.64
N SER A 180 -15.33 -0.03 3.54
CA SER A 180 -15.58 -0.08 5.00
C SER A 180 -15.93 1.30 5.56
N GLY A 181 -16.81 1.34 6.57
CA GLY A 181 -17.18 2.57 7.28
C GLY A 181 -18.09 3.45 6.43
N ASP A 182 -17.97 4.78 6.60
CA ASP A 182 -18.87 5.75 5.95
C ASP A 182 -18.42 6.19 4.54
N ALA A 183 -17.41 5.52 3.98
CA ALA A 183 -16.94 5.85 2.64
C ALA A 183 -17.99 5.51 1.59
N LEU A 184 -18.23 6.42 0.64
CA LEU A 184 -19.22 6.22 -0.41
C LEU A 184 -18.77 5.13 -1.41
N PRO A 185 -19.62 4.14 -1.71
CA PRO A 185 -19.36 3.15 -2.75
C PRO A 185 -19.16 3.78 -4.12
N LEU A 186 -18.14 3.33 -4.85
CA LEU A 186 -17.95 3.60 -6.27
C LEU A 186 -18.31 2.36 -7.08
N ALA A 187 -19.59 2.24 -7.44
CA ALA A 187 -20.15 1.09 -8.12
C ALA A 187 -21.04 1.50 -9.31
N PRO A 188 -21.19 0.62 -10.33
CA PRO A 188 -20.41 -0.59 -10.54
C PRO A 188 -19.02 -0.27 -11.08
N VAL A 189 -18.03 -1.11 -10.80
CA VAL A 189 -16.74 -1.17 -11.47
C VAL A 189 -16.88 -2.12 -12.67
N SER A 190 -17.11 -1.57 -13.85
CA SER A 190 -17.40 -2.33 -15.06
C SER A 190 -16.15 -2.72 -15.87
N LYS A 191 -14.99 -2.12 -15.56
CA LYS A 191 -13.74 -2.34 -16.29
C LYS A 191 -12.54 -2.51 -15.37
N LEU A 192 -11.72 -3.50 -15.67
CA LEU A 192 -10.41 -3.69 -15.06
C LEU A 192 -9.37 -3.70 -16.19
N GLY A 193 -8.19 -3.14 -15.93
CA GLY A 193 -7.11 -3.27 -16.88
C GLY A 193 -5.87 -2.48 -16.53
N LEU A 194 -4.94 -2.46 -17.47
CA LEU A 194 -3.67 -1.77 -17.39
C LEU A 194 -3.61 -0.70 -18.48
N ILE A 195 -2.93 0.40 -18.17
CA ILE A 195 -2.43 1.30 -19.20
C ILE A 195 -0.91 1.14 -19.24
N CYS A 196 -0.45 0.44 -20.26
CA CYS A 196 0.95 0.15 -20.48
C CYS A 196 1.61 1.25 -21.32
N PHE A 197 2.82 1.63 -20.93
CA PHE A 197 3.69 2.63 -21.54
C PHE A 197 5.00 1.95 -21.95
N PRO A 198 5.02 1.18 -23.05
CA PRO A 198 6.25 0.58 -23.56
C PRO A 198 7.26 1.68 -23.93
N PRO A 199 8.55 1.51 -23.58
CA PRO A 199 9.59 2.39 -24.08
C PRO A 199 9.84 2.08 -25.57
N GLU A 200 9.56 3.03 -26.46
CA GLU A 200 9.73 2.83 -27.91
C GLU A 200 11.04 3.41 -28.45
N GLY A 201 11.69 4.28 -27.69
CA GLY A 201 12.93 4.95 -28.08
C GLY A 201 13.06 6.35 -27.49
N MET A 202 14.11 7.05 -27.92
CA MET A 202 14.39 8.43 -27.54
C MET A 202 14.36 9.32 -28.77
N VAL A 203 13.82 10.52 -28.63
CA VAL A 203 13.82 11.55 -29.69
C VAL A 203 14.43 12.83 -29.17
N GLU A 204 15.16 13.57 -30.02
CA GLU A 204 15.61 14.92 -29.71
C GLU A 204 14.46 15.91 -29.91
N LEU A 205 14.27 16.83 -28.97
CA LEU A 205 13.17 17.80 -29.01
C LEU A 205 13.54 18.97 -29.94
N PRO A 206 12.65 19.36 -30.88
CA PRO A 206 12.90 20.47 -31.78
C PRO A 206 13.22 21.77 -31.03
N GLY A 207 14.19 22.53 -31.55
CA GLY A 207 14.52 23.87 -31.07
C GLY A 207 15.27 23.95 -29.73
N LYS A 208 15.68 22.82 -29.14
CA LYS A 208 16.48 22.81 -27.89
C LYS A 208 17.57 21.75 -27.93
N LYS A 209 18.80 22.17 -28.24
CA LYS A 209 20.00 21.31 -28.21
C LYS A 209 20.10 20.56 -26.87
N SER A 210 20.45 19.29 -26.92
CA SER A 210 20.66 18.43 -25.74
C SER A 210 19.41 18.19 -24.88
N ARG A 211 18.20 18.30 -25.45
CA ARG A 211 16.96 17.90 -24.78
C ARG A 211 16.32 16.75 -25.53
N TYR A 212 16.03 15.68 -24.80
CA TYR A 212 15.47 14.45 -25.34
C TYR A 212 14.18 14.08 -24.62
N ALA A 213 13.34 13.30 -25.29
CA ALA A 213 12.13 12.73 -24.72
C ALA A 213 12.08 11.22 -24.99
N TYR A 214 11.57 10.47 -24.03
CA TYR A 214 11.18 9.09 -24.24
C TYR A 214 9.91 9.06 -25.09
N ARG A 215 9.94 8.31 -26.19
CA ARG A 215 8.75 7.99 -26.97
C ARG A 215 8.07 6.78 -26.35
N THR A 216 6.75 6.89 -26.18
CA THR A 216 5.89 5.83 -25.65
C THR A 216 4.48 6.03 -26.18
N SER A 217 3.70 4.96 -26.16
CA SER A 217 2.26 4.96 -26.44
C SER A 217 1.50 4.51 -25.20
N ALA A 218 0.29 5.02 -25.00
CA ALA A 218 -0.61 4.49 -23.98
C ALA A 218 -1.40 3.32 -24.56
N VAL A 219 -1.17 2.11 -24.06
CA VAL A 219 -1.83 0.89 -24.55
C VAL A 219 -2.73 0.34 -23.47
N TRP A 220 -4.03 0.25 -23.76
CA TRP A 220 -4.99 -0.41 -22.88
C TRP A 220 -4.87 -1.93 -23.00
N VAL A 221 -4.71 -2.60 -21.86
CA VAL A 221 -4.78 -4.07 -21.75
C VAL A 221 -5.95 -4.38 -20.81
N GLU A 222 -7.01 -4.97 -21.36
CA GLU A 222 -8.19 -5.37 -20.58
C GLU A 222 -7.84 -6.53 -19.66
N VAL A 223 -8.40 -6.52 -18.45
CA VAL A 223 -8.45 -7.67 -17.55
C VAL A 223 -9.90 -8.05 -17.36
N ASP A 224 -10.23 -9.29 -17.68
CA ASP A 224 -11.58 -9.81 -17.44
C ASP A 224 -11.87 -9.89 -15.94
N ARG A 225 -13.08 -9.47 -15.56
CA ARG A 225 -13.52 -9.50 -14.16
C ARG A 225 -14.23 -10.81 -13.86
N ASP A 226 -13.68 -11.57 -12.93
CA ASP A 226 -14.24 -12.78 -12.33
C ASP A 226 -14.00 -12.75 -10.81
N ASP A 227 -14.96 -12.17 -10.09
CA ASP A 227 -14.89 -12.05 -8.64
C ASP A 227 -14.99 -13.41 -7.94
N GLU A 228 -15.67 -14.40 -8.53
CA GLU A 228 -15.84 -15.73 -7.94
C GLU A 228 -14.51 -16.49 -7.94
N ALA A 229 -13.86 -16.59 -9.10
CA ALA A 229 -12.55 -17.20 -9.22
C ALA A 229 -11.51 -16.48 -8.35
N PHE A 230 -11.57 -15.14 -8.32
CA PHE A 230 -10.70 -14.34 -7.47
C PHE A 230 -10.90 -14.63 -5.97
N LEU A 231 -12.14 -14.67 -5.47
CA LEU A 231 -12.40 -14.96 -4.06
C LEU A 231 -12.05 -16.41 -3.67
N HIS A 232 -12.19 -17.36 -4.59
CA HIS A 232 -11.67 -18.73 -4.41
C HIS A 232 -10.15 -18.75 -4.27
N PHE A 233 -9.43 -18.00 -5.11
CA PHE A 233 -7.98 -17.82 -4.97
C PHE A 233 -7.62 -17.20 -3.61
N VAL A 234 -8.32 -16.13 -3.20
CA VAL A 234 -8.08 -15.46 -1.93
C VAL A 234 -8.34 -16.39 -0.75
N ALA A 235 -9.35 -17.26 -0.82
CA ALA A 235 -9.59 -18.30 0.19
C ALA A 235 -8.38 -19.24 0.32
N GLY A 236 -7.75 -19.63 -0.80
CA GLY A 236 -6.49 -20.38 -0.80
C GLY A 236 -5.33 -19.63 -0.14
N ALA A 237 -5.18 -18.34 -0.49
CA ALA A 237 -4.15 -17.48 0.10
C ALA A 237 -4.34 -17.31 1.62
N VAL A 238 -5.59 -17.10 2.08
CA VAL A 238 -5.93 -17.02 3.50
C VAL A 238 -5.63 -18.34 4.21
N LYS A 239 -6.10 -19.47 3.67
CA LYS A 239 -5.81 -20.81 4.22
C LYS A 239 -4.30 -21.00 4.40
N LEU A 240 -3.51 -20.58 3.42
CA LEU A 240 -2.06 -20.67 3.46
C LEU A 240 -1.46 -19.87 4.62
N ILE A 241 -1.79 -18.58 4.76
CA ILE A 241 -1.21 -17.70 5.80
C ILE A 241 -1.76 -17.98 7.21
N THR A 242 -2.86 -18.71 7.34
CA THR A 242 -3.43 -19.15 8.61
C THR A 242 -2.93 -20.52 9.07
N ARG A 243 -2.07 -21.20 8.28
CA ARG A 243 -1.45 -22.46 8.70
C ARG A 243 -0.57 -22.22 9.94
N ARG A 244 -0.66 -23.15 10.90
CA ARG A 244 0.22 -23.17 12.10
C ARG A 244 1.69 -23.38 11.72
N THR A 245 1.93 -24.22 10.72
CA THR A 245 3.26 -24.52 10.20
C THR A 245 3.51 -23.74 8.91
N MET A 246 4.70 -23.15 8.83
CA MET A 246 5.16 -22.46 7.64
C MET A 246 5.15 -23.42 6.44
N PRO A 247 4.63 -23.00 5.27
CA PRO A 247 4.67 -23.82 4.06
C PRO A 247 6.10 -23.96 3.52
N ARG A 248 6.29 -24.88 2.58
CA ARG A 248 7.58 -25.07 1.91
C ARG A 248 7.99 -23.80 1.17
N SER A 249 9.27 -23.44 1.26
CA SER A 249 9.88 -22.39 0.45
C SER A 249 9.87 -22.76 -1.03
N ALA A 250 9.78 -21.77 -1.92
CA ALA A 250 10.12 -21.96 -3.31
C ALA A 250 11.59 -22.44 -3.45
N PRO A 251 11.93 -23.31 -4.42
CA PRO A 251 13.25 -23.97 -4.49
C PRO A 251 14.45 -23.02 -4.47
N ASN A 252 14.35 -21.86 -5.10
CA ASN A 252 15.45 -20.90 -5.26
C ASN A 252 15.20 -19.55 -4.56
N CYS A 253 14.36 -19.52 -3.51
CA CYS A 253 14.07 -18.28 -2.82
C CYS A 253 15.30 -17.75 -2.04
N GLY A 254 15.90 -16.67 -2.53
CA GLY A 254 17.04 -16.00 -1.89
C GLY A 254 16.73 -15.53 -0.46
N TRP A 255 15.52 -15.04 -0.20
CA TRP A 255 15.10 -14.61 1.13
C TRP A 255 15.01 -15.76 2.13
N CYS A 256 14.38 -16.87 1.76
CA CYS A 256 14.33 -18.04 2.65
C CYS A 256 15.72 -18.64 2.89
N ARG A 257 16.60 -18.60 1.87
CA ARG A 257 18.01 -18.99 2.03
C ARG A 257 18.71 -18.07 3.05
N TRP A 258 18.58 -16.75 2.87
CA TRP A 258 19.14 -15.75 3.79
C TRP A 258 18.64 -15.97 5.22
N THR A 259 17.33 -16.06 5.43
CA THR A 259 16.74 -16.30 6.76
C THR A 259 17.29 -17.56 7.44
N ARG A 260 17.47 -18.66 6.70
CA ARG A 260 18.06 -19.88 7.26
C ARG A 260 19.54 -19.70 7.64
N MET A 261 20.30 -18.96 6.84
CA MET A 261 21.72 -18.70 7.10
C MET A 261 21.93 -17.76 8.29
N THR A 262 21.02 -16.81 8.50
CA THR A 262 21.17 -15.81 9.57
C THR A 262 20.51 -16.19 10.88
N ALA A 263 19.54 -17.11 10.90
CA ALA A 263 18.83 -17.49 12.14
C ALA A 263 19.79 -17.91 13.27
N PRO A 264 20.82 -18.76 13.06
CA PRO A 264 21.74 -19.13 14.13
C PRO A 264 22.59 -17.98 14.68
N LEU A 265 22.74 -16.88 13.92
CA LEU A 265 23.48 -15.69 14.38
C LEU A 265 22.66 -14.84 15.35
N LEU A 266 21.33 -14.90 15.26
CA LEU A 266 20.42 -14.17 16.16
C LEU A 266 20.24 -14.89 17.50
N ASP A 267 20.50 -16.20 17.53
CA ASP A 267 20.40 -17.04 18.73
C ASP A 267 21.74 -17.13 19.51
N GLN A 268 22.76 -16.37 19.11
CA GLN A 268 24.04 -16.33 19.82
C GLN A 268 23.89 -15.61 21.17
N PRO A 269 24.50 -16.12 22.25
CA PRO A 269 24.53 -15.40 23.52
C PRO A 269 25.22 -14.04 23.35
N GLU A 270 24.76 -13.02 24.09
CA GLU A 270 25.41 -11.71 24.11
C GLU A 270 26.85 -11.86 24.61
N VAL A 271 27.81 -11.87 23.66
CA VAL A 271 29.23 -11.75 23.97
C VAL A 271 29.53 -10.26 24.13
N PRO A 272 30.11 -9.82 25.26
CA PRO A 272 30.52 -8.43 25.43
C PRO A 272 31.44 -8.02 24.28
N LEU A 273 31.00 -7.06 23.47
CA LEU A 273 31.84 -6.50 22.41
C LEU A 273 32.98 -5.73 23.06
N ARG A 274 34.22 -5.94 22.59
CA ARG A 274 35.33 -5.09 23.01
C ARG A 274 35.08 -3.69 22.46
N GLU A 275 34.82 -2.74 23.34
CA GLU A 275 34.80 -1.33 22.97
C GLU A 275 36.15 -0.98 22.34
N HIS A 276 36.12 -0.37 21.16
CA HIS A 276 37.32 0.16 20.54
C HIS A 276 37.85 1.25 21.47
N GLN A 277 38.98 1.00 22.15
CA GLN A 277 39.69 2.04 22.89
C GLN A 277 39.92 3.20 21.93
N GLU A 278 39.44 4.39 22.30
CA GLU A 278 39.74 5.62 21.58
C GLU A 278 41.25 5.68 21.39
N PHE A 279 41.70 5.77 20.13
CA PHE A 279 43.08 6.05 19.83
C PHE A 279 43.39 7.41 20.44
N ALA A 280 44.00 7.42 21.63
CA ALA A 280 44.55 8.62 22.23
C ALA A 280 45.52 9.21 21.20
N THR A 281 45.13 10.33 20.60
CA THR A 281 46.02 11.17 19.82
C THR A 281 47.08 11.70 20.78
N GLY A 282 48.19 10.97 20.90
CA GLY A 282 49.42 11.49 21.46
C GLY A 282 49.95 12.58 20.55
N ALA A 283 49.52 13.82 20.80
CA ALA A 283 50.29 14.98 20.39
C ALA A 283 51.42 15.15 21.42
N ALA A 284 52.64 15.02 20.93
CA ALA A 284 53.89 15.33 21.63
C ALA A 284 53.98 16.83 21.97
#